data_AF-A0A1E2VBU4-F1
#
_entry.id   AF-A0A1E2VBU4-F1
#
_cell.length_a   1.000
_cell.length_b   1.000
_cell.length_c   1.000
_cell.angle_alpha   90.00
_cell.angle_beta   90.00
_cell.angle_gamma   90.00
#
_symmetry.space_group_name_H-M   'P 1'
#
loop_
_entity.id
_entity.type
_entity.pdbx_description
1 polymer ?
#
loop_
_entity_poly.entity_id
_entity_poly.type
_entity_poly.pdbx_seq_one_letter_code
_entity_poly.pdbx_strand_id
1 'polypeptide(L)'
;MNNYIFLILMGLFFSALTHAGELEVSWVYEPEDIAYNPDLSWAGGYVDPIVSSPILDERSLYFSTYSGSLFSLDAEKGEVKWHADLFDSASWGSAYNELYIFFGEGLENERRIVAVDKNNGHVVWQYQYPNQYQLSYPVEYNGLLLFVSNDYIFCLNAENGTLFWKYAIHGMKGQPVVSDGVVYYQDDRQSLYAVDIETGRSFFNAIHDDKGFNADGMEVVGLGSVAVLENSLYLTVKGADVNKVVSYDKKTSELLWQHELDGTVLSDVAVSGDFVYLSVEGDDSNHVVALDRYDGHQIWAHELKAASRRKFNFDDHYMYFGAGKGVYVLDKLTGREVASRFFDQPMYTEARVDGEMIFIGTFEGEVYALKLLSP
;
A
#
# COMPACT_ATOMS: atom_id res chain seq x y z
N MET A 1 -25.08 43.39 26.70
CA MET A 1 -24.13 42.26 26.70
C MET A 1 -24.59 41.30 25.61
N ASN A 2 -24.25 41.62 24.36
CA ASN A 2 -23.20 40.98 23.53
C ASN A 2 -23.58 39.53 23.17
N ASN A 3 -24.15 39.24 21.98
CA ASN A 3 -23.50 39.13 20.64
C ASN A 3 -22.72 37.79 20.53
N TYR A 4 -22.83 36.89 19.55
CA TYR A 4 -23.40 36.84 18.20
C TYR A 4 -23.89 35.39 17.91
N ILE A 5 -25.04 35.23 17.27
CA ILE A 5 -25.37 34.01 16.50
C ILE A 5 -25.04 34.35 15.05
N PHE A 6 -24.07 33.67 14.45
CA PHE A 6 -23.78 33.75 13.03
C PHE A 6 -24.91 33.01 12.28
N LEU A 7 -25.79 33.76 11.60
CA LEU A 7 -26.63 33.19 10.55
C LEU A 7 -25.76 32.96 9.32
N ILE A 8 -25.62 31.71 8.89
CA ILE A 8 -25.15 31.38 7.54
C ILE A 8 -26.32 31.65 6.59
N LEU A 9 -26.13 32.59 5.67
CA LEU A 9 -27.01 32.84 4.53
C LEU A 9 -26.84 31.71 3.51
N MET A 10 -27.76 30.74 3.50
CA MET A 10 -27.87 29.77 2.40
C MET A 10 -28.68 30.39 1.25
N GLY A 11 -28.08 30.47 0.07
CA GLY A 11 -28.76 30.87 -1.16
C GLY A 11 -29.72 29.78 -1.62
N LEU A 12 -31.02 29.98 -1.42
CA LEU A 12 -32.07 29.14 -2.00
C LEU A 12 -32.39 29.65 -3.41
N PHE A 13 -32.06 28.89 -4.45
CA PHE A 13 -32.55 29.18 -5.80
C PHE A 13 -33.90 28.49 -6.03
N PHE A 14 -34.90 29.27 -6.41
CA PHE A 14 -36.18 28.77 -6.91
C PHE A 14 -36.15 28.78 -8.44
N SER A 15 -36.35 27.63 -9.08
CA SER A 15 -36.89 27.60 -10.43
C SER A 15 -38.22 26.86 -10.40
N ALA A 16 -39.29 27.54 -10.84
CA ALA A 16 -40.62 26.96 -10.98
C ALA A 16 -40.97 27.01 -12.47
N LEU A 17 -41.03 25.84 -13.12
CA LEU A 17 -41.69 25.69 -14.41
C LEU A 17 -43.04 25.01 -14.16
N THR A 18 -44.14 25.72 -14.40
CA THR A 18 -45.48 25.15 -14.33
C THR A 18 -45.93 24.65 -15.70
N HIS A 19 -46.08 23.34 -15.85
CA HIS A 19 -47.18 22.79 -16.65
C HIS A 19 -47.61 21.41 -16.13
N ALA A 20 -48.87 21.36 -15.68
CA ALA A 20 -49.69 20.18 -15.44
C ALA A 20 -49.12 19.06 -14.52
N GLY A 21 -49.43 19.18 -13.22
CA GLY A 21 -49.86 18.02 -12.40
C GLY A 21 -48.78 17.06 -11.90
N GLU A 22 -47.97 17.49 -10.93
CA GLU A 22 -47.61 16.82 -9.68
C GLU A 22 -46.49 17.65 -9.04
N LEU A 23 -46.65 18.01 -7.76
CA LEU A 23 -45.63 18.74 -7.00
C LEU A 23 -44.71 17.72 -6.36
N GLU A 24 -43.68 17.26 -7.08
CA GLU A 24 -42.53 16.61 -6.46
C GLU A 24 -41.60 17.71 -5.93
N VAL A 25 -41.60 17.89 -4.61
CA VAL A 25 -40.57 18.67 -3.92
C VAL A 25 -39.40 17.73 -3.68
N SER A 26 -38.45 17.67 -4.60
CA SER A 26 -37.16 17.03 -4.36
C SER A 26 -36.24 18.01 -3.62
N TRP A 27 -35.86 17.65 -2.41
CA TRP A 27 -34.78 18.31 -1.70
C TRP A 27 -33.47 17.80 -2.30
N VAL A 28 -32.94 18.48 -3.31
CA VAL A 28 -31.55 18.24 -3.74
C VAL A 28 -30.65 19.06 -2.81
N TYR A 29 -30.16 18.40 -1.76
CA TYR A 29 -29.01 18.91 -1.01
C TYR A 29 -27.78 18.49 -1.81
N GLU A 30 -27.25 19.39 -2.64
CA GLU A 30 -25.89 19.27 -3.16
C GLU A 30 -25.00 19.96 -2.11
N PRO A 31 -24.38 19.23 -1.16
CA PRO A 31 -23.30 19.84 -0.40
C PRO A 31 -22.27 20.27 -1.44
N GLU A 32 -21.82 21.54 -1.39
CA GLU A 32 -20.62 21.92 -2.14
C GLU A 32 -19.54 20.92 -1.78
N ASP A 33 -19.09 20.11 -2.75
CA ASP A 33 -18.08 19.06 -2.58
C ASP A 33 -16.71 19.70 -2.36
N ILE A 34 -16.56 20.37 -1.22
CA ILE A 34 -15.29 20.87 -0.74
C ILE A 34 -14.69 19.74 0.06
N ALA A 35 -13.82 18.95 -0.61
CA ALA A 35 -12.91 18.07 0.10
C ALA A 35 -12.19 18.89 1.18
N TYR A 36 -12.25 18.41 2.42
CA TYR A 36 -11.57 19.05 3.52
C TYR A 36 -10.05 19.02 3.28
N ASN A 37 -9.32 20.01 3.79
CA ASN A 37 -7.87 20.06 3.67
C ASN A 37 -7.25 19.64 5.01
N PRO A 38 -6.69 18.41 5.14
CA PRO A 38 -6.08 17.91 6.37
C PRO A 38 -5.10 18.91 6.97
N ASP A 39 -5.19 19.19 8.27
CA ASP A 39 -4.31 20.13 8.95
C ASP A 39 -2.89 19.57 9.07
N LEU A 40 -1.87 20.42 8.87
CA LEU A 40 -0.48 20.02 9.07
C LEU A 40 -0.20 20.08 10.56
N SER A 41 -0.02 18.92 11.19
CA SER A 41 0.35 18.85 12.61
C SER A 41 1.82 19.18 12.80
N TRP A 42 2.68 18.51 12.03
CA TRP A 42 4.11 18.80 11.97
C TRP A 42 4.71 18.32 10.66
N ALA A 43 5.87 18.87 10.31
CA ALA A 43 6.71 18.42 9.20
C ALA A 43 8.16 18.31 9.68
N GLY A 44 8.87 17.29 9.24
CA GLY A 44 10.30 17.08 9.50
C GLY A 44 11.06 16.98 8.18
N GLY A 45 12.19 17.69 8.08
CA GLY A 45 13.08 17.63 6.93
C GLY A 45 14.35 16.85 7.24
N TYR A 46 14.71 15.94 6.35
CA TYR A 46 15.87 15.06 6.41
C TYR A 46 16.72 15.28 5.16
N VAL A 47 18.03 15.05 5.29
CA VAL A 47 18.99 15.32 4.20
C VAL A 47 18.73 14.41 3.00
N ASP A 48 18.29 13.18 3.25
CA ASP A 48 18.19 12.14 2.25
C ASP A 48 16.73 11.72 2.01
N PRO A 49 16.39 11.25 0.81
CA PRO A 49 15.05 10.78 0.45
C PRO A 49 14.46 9.80 1.46
N ILE A 50 13.16 9.94 1.78
CA ILE A 50 12.44 8.96 2.59
C ILE A 50 11.93 7.84 1.67
N VAL A 51 12.37 6.62 1.92
CA VAL A 51 12.15 5.50 0.98
C VAL A 51 11.37 4.32 1.57
N SER A 52 11.37 4.17 2.90
CA SER A 52 10.48 3.22 3.57
C SER A 52 9.13 3.84 3.87
N SER A 53 8.05 3.06 3.73
CA SER A 53 6.78 3.38 4.37
C SER A 53 6.95 3.59 5.87
N PRO A 54 6.48 4.70 6.46
CA PRO A 54 6.57 4.92 7.90
C PRO A 54 5.85 3.82 8.69
N ILE A 55 6.52 3.29 9.71
CA ILE A 55 5.95 2.36 10.68
C ILE A 55 5.50 3.17 11.89
N LEU A 56 4.25 2.99 12.32
CA LEU A 56 3.75 3.54 13.56
C LEU A 56 3.51 2.40 14.56
N ASP A 57 4.18 2.49 15.70
CA ASP A 57 4.01 1.61 16.86
C ASP A 57 3.78 2.49 18.10
N GLU A 58 2.56 2.46 18.61
CA GLU A 58 2.09 3.35 19.68
C GLU A 58 2.42 4.84 19.42
N ARG A 59 3.38 5.40 20.17
CA ARG A 59 3.79 6.81 20.08
C ARG A 59 5.09 6.99 19.28
N SER A 60 5.56 5.96 18.60
CA SER A 60 6.82 5.99 17.86
C SER A 60 6.57 5.83 16.36
N LEU A 61 7.08 6.78 15.59
CA LEU A 61 7.12 6.72 14.13
C LEU A 61 8.53 6.34 13.69
N TYR A 62 8.67 5.29 12.89
CA TYR A 62 9.95 4.85 12.35
C TYR A 62 9.96 4.92 10.83
N PHE A 63 11.09 5.32 10.26
CA PHE A 63 11.33 5.31 8.82
C PHE A 63 12.82 5.34 8.54
N SER A 64 13.21 4.89 7.35
CA SER A 64 14.57 4.95 6.85
C SER A 64 14.71 5.88 5.65
N THR A 65 15.90 6.46 5.54
CA THR A 65 16.32 7.27 4.40
C THR A 65 17.03 6.44 3.34
N TYR A 66 17.20 7.01 2.14
CA TYR A 66 17.97 6.40 1.05
C TYR A 66 19.46 6.24 1.40
N SER A 67 19.98 7.03 2.34
CA SER A 67 21.36 6.90 2.81
C SER A 67 21.57 5.77 3.82
N GLY A 68 20.52 5.09 4.27
CA GLY A 68 20.65 3.99 5.22
C GLY A 68 20.51 4.38 6.70
N SER A 69 20.09 5.61 6.98
CA SER A 69 19.74 6.04 8.33
C SER A 69 18.34 5.57 8.69
N LEU A 70 18.17 5.07 9.92
CA LEU A 70 16.89 4.72 10.52
C LEU A 70 16.57 5.72 11.64
N PHE A 71 15.38 6.30 11.59
CA PHE A 71 14.90 7.25 12.58
C PHE A 71 13.78 6.67 13.42
N SER A 72 13.70 7.10 14.67
CA SER A 72 12.51 7.01 15.52
C SER A 72 12.12 8.39 15.99
N LEU A 73 10.85 8.73 15.80
CA LEU A 73 10.26 10.00 16.20
C LEU A 73 9.13 9.79 17.21
N ASP A 74 8.86 10.82 18.00
CA ASP A 74 7.56 10.99 18.65
C ASP A 74 6.51 11.30 17.58
N ALA A 75 5.54 10.41 17.41
CA ALA A 75 4.53 10.54 16.37
C ALA A 75 3.63 11.79 16.54
N GLU A 76 3.44 12.26 17.78
CA GLU A 76 2.60 13.42 18.06
C GLU A 76 3.35 14.73 17.78
N LYS A 77 4.64 14.79 18.12
CA LYS A 77 5.43 16.02 18.09
C LYS A 77 6.39 16.14 16.89
N GLY A 78 6.72 15.03 16.24
CA GLY A 78 7.76 14.97 15.22
C GLY A 78 9.19 15.09 15.76
N GLU A 79 9.39 14.93 17.08
CA GLU A 79 10.69 15.04 17.73
C GLU A 79 11.47 13.72 17.59
N VAL A 80 12.73 13.77 17.13
CA VAL A 80 13.59 12.59 17.03
C VAL A 80 13.88 12.03 18.44
N LYS A 81 13.51 10.77 18.67
CA LYS A 81 13.85 10.01 19.88
C LYS A 81 15.25 9.41 19.79
N TRP A 82 15.55 8.79 18.65
CA TRP A 82 16.86 8.24 18.31
C TRP A 82 17.02 8.15 16.79
N HIS A 83 18.26 8.07 16.32
CA HIS A 83 18.59 7.69 14.95
C HIS A 83 19.81 6.78 14.95
N ALA A 84 19.94 5.97 13.91
CA ALA A 84 21.10 5.10 13.68
C ALA A 84 21.46 5.10 12.20
N ASP A 85 22.75 5.25 11.90
CA ASP A 85 23.28 5.15 10.53
C ASP A 85 23.79 3.73 10.33
N LEU A 86 23.08 2.94 9.53
CA LEU A 86 23.20 1.48 9.53
C LEU A 86 23.70 0.92 8.21
N PHE A 87 23.44 1.64 7.14
CA PHE A 87 23.87 1.29 5.80
C PHE A 87 24.53 2.51 5.17
N ASP A 88 25.31 2.28 4.13
CA ASP A 88 25.85 3.32 3.27
C ASP A 88 24.97 3.54 2.03
N SER A 89 23.79 2.91 2.00
CA SER A 89 22.95 2.83 0.81
C SER A 89 21.47 2.55 1.10
N ALA A 90 20.66 2.58 0.04
CA ALA A 90 19.21 2.56 0.13
C ALA A 90 18.64 1.29 0.75
N SER A 91 17.72 1.49 1.70
CA SER A 91 16.80 0.47 2.18
C SER A 91 15.42 0.71 1.58
N TRP A 92 14.88 -0.27 0.85
CA TRP A 92 13.61 -0.07 0.14
C TRP A 92 12.37 -0.40 0.97
N GLY A 93 12.49 -1.05 2.13
CA GLY A 93 11.33 -1.41 2.94
C GLY A 93 11.68 -1.89 4.34
N SER A 94 10.70 -1.84 5.22
CA SER A 94 10.83 -2.24 6.63
C SER A 94 9.63 -3.04 7.11
N ALA A 95 9.89 -4.00 8.00
CA ALA A 95 8.91 -4.72 8.79
C ALA A 95 9.20 -4.48 10.27
N TYR A 96 8.29 -4.87 11.15
CA TYR A 96 8.50 -4.76 12.59
C TYR A 96 7.72 -5.83 13.34
N ASN A 97 8.12 -6.07 14.59
CA ASN A 97 7.32 -6.79 15.57
C ASN A 97 7.39 -6.06 16.93
N GLU A 98 6.97 -6.73 18.00
CA GLU A 98 6.97 -6.17 19.35
C GLU A 98 8.34 -5.65 19.82
N LEU A 99 9.45 -6.17 19.28
CA LEU A 99 10.80 -5.87 19.75
C LEU A 99 11.65 -5.14 18.72
N TYR A 100 11.52 -5.52 17.45
CA TYR A 100 12.50 -5.17 16.42
C TYR A 100 11.88 -4.48 15.21
N ILE A 101 12.69 -3.65 14.57
CA ILE A 101 12.49 -3.18 13.21
C ILE A 101 13.44 -3.97 12.31
N PHE A 102 12.89 -4.53 11.25
CA PHE A 102 13.62 -5.26 10.22
C PHE A 102 13.70 -4.41 8.98
N PHE A 103 14.89 -4.28 8.44
CA PHE A 103 15.18 -3.42 7.30
C PHE A 103 16.37 -4.03 6.58
N GLY A 104 16.43 -3.83 5.27
CA GLY A 104 17.45 -4.48 4.47
C GLY A 104 18.03 -3.60 3.40
N GLU A 105 19.27 -3.90 3.08
CA GLU A 105 20.10 -3.21 2.12
C GLU A 105 20.40 -4.14 0.95
N GLY A 106 20.31 -3.63 -0.28
CA GLY A 106 20.52 -4.44 -1.47
C GLY A 106 21.46 -3.83 -2.52
N LEU A 107 22.26 -2.81 -2.19
CA LEU A 107 23.22 -2.23 -3.14
C LEU A 107 24.63 -2.82 -3.01
N GLU A 108 25.23 -3.00 -4.19
CA GLU A 108 26.62 -3.34 -4.54
C GLU A 108 27.39 -4.31 -3.61
N ASN A 109 27.68 -3.92 -2.37
CA ASN A 109 28.66 -4.60 -1.52
C ASN A 109 28.15 -5.05 -0.13
N GLU A 110 26.98 -4.58 0.32
CA GLU A 110 26.44 -4.92 1.65
C GLU A 110 25.00 -5.41 1.48
N ARG A 111 24.78 -6.72 1.64
CA ARG A 111 23.48 -7.36 1.33
C ARG A 111 22.95 -8.09 2.53
N ARG A 112 22.28 -7.34 3.37
CA ARG A 112 21.92 -7.81 4.69
C ARG A 112 20.50 -7.39 5.03
N ILE A 113 19.82 -8.30 5.71
CA ILE A 113 18.70 -7.94 6.56
C ILE A 113 19.27 -7.69 7.95
N VAL A 114 18.85 -6.61 8.57
CA VAL A 114 19.26 -6.25 9.93
C VAL A 114 18.01 -6.13 10.79
N ALA A 115 18.10 -6.61 12.02
CA ALA A 115 17.14 -6.32 13.08
C ALA A 115 17.72 -5.30 14.04
N VAL A 116 16.91 -4.29 14.36
CA VAL A 116 17.26 -3.23 15.29
C VAL A 116 16.25 -3.19 16.42
N ASP A 117 16.73 -3.03 17.65
CA ASP A 117 15.88 -2.75 18.81
C ASP A 117 15.14 -1.43 18.62
N LYS A 118 13.80 -1.51 18.59
CA LYS A 118 12.92 -0.37 18.33
C LYS A 118 13.05 0.76 19.35
N ASN A 119 13.60 0.49 20.54
CA ASN A 119 13.69 1.46 21.62
C ASN A 119 14.97 2.30 21.56
N ASN A 120 16.04 1.82 20.94
CA ASN A 120 17.35 2.46 21.01
C ASN A 120 18.14 2.48 19.69
N GLY A 121 17.66 1.82 18.63
CA GLY A 121 18.34 1.87 17.33
C GLY A 121 19.53 0.91 17.21
N HIS A 122 19.84 0.09 18.23
CA HIS A 122 20.97 -0.82 18.20
C HIS A 122 20.68 -2.08 17.37
N VAL A 123 21.66 -2.49 16.56
CA VAL A 123 21.63 -3.74 15.81
C VAL A 123 21.67 -4.93 16.77
N VAL A 124 20.67 -5.80 16.66
CA VAL A 124 20.54 -7.04 17.45
C VAL A 124 21.17 -8.21 16.69
N TRP A 125 20.83 -8.35 15.41
CA TRP A 125 21.38 -9.36 14.52
C TRP A 125 21.40 -8.87 13.08
N GLN A 126 22.21 -9.53 12.25
CA GLN A 126 22.24 -9.32 10.80
C GLN A 126 22.34 -10.66 10.07
N TYR A 127 21.67 -10.75 8.92
CA TYR A 127 21.72 -11.91 8.03
C TYR A 127 22.18 -11.48 6.65
N GLN A 128 23.33 -12.00 6.22
CA GLN A 128 23.88 -11.76 4.89
C GLN A 128 23.29 -12.76 3.88
N TYR A 129 22.66 -12.28 2.80
CA TYR A 129 22.06 -13.13 1.78
C TYR A 129 22.87 -13.14 0.45
N PRO A 130 22.77 -14.22 -0.34
CA PRO A 130 23.52 -14.36 -1.60
C PRO A 130 22.88 -13.58 -2.77
N ASN A 131 23.69 -13.23 -3.78
CA ASN A 131 23.31 -12.61 -5.07
C ASN A 131 22.95 -11.12 -5.10
N GLN A 132 22.99 -10.55 -6.32
CA GLN A 132 22.98 -9.12 -6.61
C GLN A 132 21.58 -8.60 -6.89
N TYR A 133 21.35 -7.35 -6.49
CA TYR A 133 20.26 -6.46 -6.91
C TYR A 133 18.86 -6.90 -6.51
N GLN A 134 18.23 -6.03 -5.72
CA GLN A 134 16.83 -6.04 -5.31
C GLN A 134 16.49 -6.94 -4.12
N LEU A 135 15.73 -6.32 -3.22
CA LEU A 135 15.21 -6.86 -1.99
C LEU A 135 13.75 -6.40 -1.90
N SER A 136 12.83 -7.31 -1.64
CA SER A 136 11.43 -6.94 -1.39
C SER A 136 11.30 -6.22 -0.05
N TYR A 137 10.17 -5.54 0.15
CA TYR A 137 9.77 -5.17 1.50
C TYR A 137 9.72 -6.47 2.34
N PRO A 138 10.41 -6.51 3.49
CA PRO A 138 10.32 -7.67 4.36
C PRO A 138 8.94 -7.73 4.99
N VAL A 139 8.52 -8.92 5.43
CA VAL A 139 7.24 -9.18 6.09
C VAL A 139 7.50 -10.00 7.34
N GLU A 140 7.06 -9.51 8.48
CA GLU A 140 7.07 -10.27 9.73
C GLU A 140 5.72 -10.96 9.93
N TYR A 141 5.76 -12.22 10.34
CA TYR A 141 4.58 -13.00 10.69
C TYR A 141 4.93 -14.00 11.80
N ASN A 142 4.40 -13.77 13.00
CA ASN A 142 4.48 -14.70 14.14
C ASN A 142 5.92 -15.19 14.43
N GLY A 143 6.90 -14.29 14.44
CA GLY A 143 8.31 -14.62 14.72
C GLY A 143 9.09 -15.13 13.50
N LEU A 144 8.48 -15.13 12.31
CA LEU A 144 9.12 -15.44 11.04
C LEU A 144 9.27 -14.17 10.21
N LEU A 145 10.44 -13.96 9.62
CA LEU A 145 10.72 -12.84 8.75
C LEU A 145 10.92 -13.33 7.32
N LEU A 146 10.03 -12.91 6.44
CA LEU A 146 10.04 -13.23 5.02
C LEU A 146 10.58 -12.06 4.21
N PHE A 147 11.36 -12.37 3.18
CA PHE A 147 11.72 -11.42 2.15
C PHE A 147 12.06 -12.15 0.85
N VAL A 148 12.02 -11.44 -0.26
CA VAL A 148 12.40 -11.97 -1.57
C VAL A 148 13.64 -11.26 -2.08
N SER A 149 14.57 -12.02 -2.63
CA SER A 149 15.69 -11.49 -3.38
C SER A 149 16.02 -12.42 -4.54
N ASN A 150 16.03 -11.85 -5.75
CA ASN A 150 16.19 -12.58 -7.02
C ASN A 150 15.21 -13.77 -7.14
N ASP A 151 15.76 -14.99 -7.08
CA ASP A 151 15.08 -16.25 -7.36
C ASP A 151 14.67 -16.99 -6.08
N TYR A 152 14.63 -16.32 -4.92
CA TYR A 152 14.29 -16.96 -3.67
C TYR A 152 13.39 -16.13 -2.77
N ILE A 153 12.38 -16.80 -2.21
CA ILE A 153 11.74 -16.39 -0.95
C ILE A 153 12.59 -16.93 0.19
N PHE A 154 13.02 -16.07 1.10
CA PHE A 154 13.75 -16.41 2.31
C PHE A 154 12.83 -16.31 3.51
N CYS A 155 12.98 -17.23 4.46
CA CYS A 155 12.34 -17.18 5.77
C CYS A 155 13.39 -17.30 6.87
N LEU A 156 13.54 -16.25 7.66
CA LEU A 156 14.41 -16.21 8.83
C LEU A 156 13.58 -16.31 10.11
N ASN A 157 14.23 -16.76 11.16
CA ASN A 157 13.76 -16.50 12.52
C ASN A 157 13.89 -14.99 12.82
N ALA A 158 12.79 -14.32 13.17
CA ALA A 158 12.78 -12.89 13.44
C ALA A 158 13.51 -12.51 14.74
N GLU A 159 13.67 -13.45 15.67
CA GLU A 159 14.34 -13.21 16.95
C GLU A 159 15.86 -13.15 16.81
N ASN A 160 16.45 -14.00 15.97
CA ASN A 160 17.90 -14.20 15.92
C ASN A 160 18.52 -14.19 14.50
N GLY A 161 17.71 -14.04 13.45
CA GLY A 161 18.15 -13.95 12.06
C GLY A 161 18.59 -15.26 11.41
N THR A 162 18.41 -16.41 12.07
CA THR A 162 18.80 -17.70 11.46
C THR A 162 17.87 -18.06 10.31
N LEU A 163 18.44 -18.46 9.17
CA LEU A 163 17.67 -19.00 8.04
C LEU A 163 16.95 -20.30 8.44
N PHE A 164 15.63 -20.31 8.34
CA PHE A 164 14.83 -21.52 8.49
C PHE A 164 14.69 -22.28 7.18
N TRP A 165 14.26 -21.59 6.13
CA TRP A 165 14.13 -22.17 4.80
C TRP A 165 14.26 -21.10 3.72
N LYS A 166 14.51 -21.55 2.50
CA LYS A 166 14.36 -20.73 1.28
C LYS A 166 13.64 -21.54 0.22
N TYR A 167 12.83 -20.86 -0.59
CA TYR A 167 12.03 -21.46 -1.65
C TYR A 167 12.39 -20.82 -2.98
N ALA A 168 12.65 -21.63 -4.02
CA ALA A 168 13.06 -21.15 -5.33
C ALA A 168 11.85 -20.63 -6.13
N ILE A 169 12.02 -19.49 -6.77
CA ILE A 169 11.03 -18.80 -7.63
C ILE A 169 11.73 -18.38 -8.94
N HIS A 170 10.99 -17.83 -9.91
CA HIS A 170 11.54 -17.48 -11.22
C HIS A 170 11.70 -15.98 -11.49
N GLY A 171 11.81 -15.20 -10.42
CA GLY A 171 12.16 -13.80 -10.42
C GLY A 171 11.50 -13.06 -9.28
N MET A 172 11.88 -11.80 -9.09
CA MET A 172 11.37 -10.97 -8.01
C MET A 172 10.38 -9.95 -8.54
N LYS A 173 9.21 -9.91 -7.91
CA LYS A 173 8.20 -8.88 -8.07
C LYS A 173 7.49 -8.57 -6.74
N GLY A 174 7.54 -7.31 -6.30
CA GLY A 174 6.85 -6.84 -5.10
C GLY A 174 7.18 -7.61 -3.81
N GLN A 175 6.20 -7.66 -2.90
CA GLN A 175 6.32 -8.22 -1.55
C GLN A 175 5.47 -9.49 -1.37
N PRO A 176 5.92 -10.48 -0.58
CA PRO A 176 5.12 -11.66 -0.26
C PRO A 176 3.94 -11.30 0.64
N VAL A 177 2.88 -12.10 0.60
CA VAL A 177 1.72 -11.95 1.49
C VAL A 177 1.49 -13.24 2.26
N VAL A 178 1.28 -13.12 3.56
CA VAL A 178 1.01 -14.26 4.44
C VAL A 178 -0.45 -14.27 4.84
N SER A 179 -1.13 -15.41 4.67
CA SER A 179 -2.49 -15.63 5.14
C SER A 179 -2.67 -17.08 5.54
N ASP A 180 -3.24 -17.32 6.73
CA ASP A 180 -3.51 -18.65 7.29
C ASP A 180 -2.31 -19.62 7.25
N GLY A 181 -1.11 -19.11 7.59
CA GLY A 181 0.12 -19.92 7.56
C GLY A 181 0.67 -20.20 6.15
N VAL A 182 0.13 -19.56 5.12
CA VAL A 182 0.57 -19.71 3.73
C VAL A 182 1.17 -18.42 3.20
N VAL A 183 2.35 -18.50 2.60
CA VAL A 183 3.00 -17.43 1.85
C VAL A 183 2.54 -17.49 0.41
N TYR A 184 1.86 -16.44 -0.05
CA TYR A 184 1.50 -16.20 -1.43
C TYR A 184 2.48 -15.22 -2.07
N TYR A 185 2.96 -15.57 -3.27
CA TYR A 185 3.90 -14.73 -4.01
C TYR A 185 3.66 -14.86 -5.51
N GLN A 186 3.70 -13.74 -6.23
CA GLN A 186 3.66 -13.71 -7.68
C GLN A 186 5.01 -13.21 -8.20
N ASP A 187 5.67 -13.97 -9.07
CA ASP A 187 6.93 -13.54 -9.69
C ASP A 187 6.74 -12.66 -10.93
N ASP A 188 7.86 -12.24 -11.53
CA ASP A 188 7.89 -11.46 -12.77
C ASP A 188 7.43 -12.24 -14.02
N ARG A 189 7.35 -13.58 -13.93
CA ARG A 189 6.83 -14.48 -14.97
C ARG A 189 5.37 -14.86 -14.78
N GLN A 190 4.65 -14.16 -13.89
CA GLN A 190 3.26 -14.40 -13.54
C GLN A 190 3.00 -15.71 -12.77
N SER A 191 4.04 -16.41 -12.31
CA SER A 191 3.87 -17.65 -11.54
C SER A 191 3.35 -17.30 -10.16
N LEU A 192 2.26 -17.94 -9.73
CA LEU A 192 1.74 -17.85 -8.37
C LEU A 192 2.29 -19.02 -7.53
N TYR A 193 2.94 -18.66 -6.43
CA TYR A 193 3.46 -19.58 -5.43
C TYR A 193 2.60 -19.55 -4.18
N ALA A 194 2.36 -20.72 -3.58
CA ALA A 194 1.79 -20.87 -2.25
C ALA A 194 2.67 -21.82 -1.44
N VAL A 195 3.30 -21.31 -0.39
CA VAL A 195 4.32 -22.00 0.40
C VAL A 195 3.92 -22.01 1.86
N ASP A 196 4.00 -23.15 2.52
CA ASP A 196 3.83 -23.30 3.96
C ASP A 196 4.88 -22.48 4.70
N ILE A 197 4.43 -21.54 5.53
CA ILE A 197 5.33 -20.57 6.16
C ILE A 197 6.26 -21.23 7.17
N GLU A 198 5.83 -22.31 7.82
CA GLU A 198 6.62 -22.98 8.85
C GLU A 198 7.70 -23.88 8.23
N THR A 199 7.38 -24.57 7.13
CA THR A 199 8.21 -25.62 6.57
C THR A 199 8.89 -25.26 5.25
N GLY A 200 8.44 -24.20 4.57
CA GLY A 200 8.92 -23.83 3.24
C GLY A 200 8.49 -24.81 2.14
N ARG A 201 7.53 -25.70 2.42
CA ARG A 201 7.01 -26.67 1.44
C ARG A 201 5.90 -26.03 0.63
N SER A 202 5.87 -26.27 -0.67
CA SER A 202 4.76 -25.79 -1.49
C SER A 202 3.48 -26.57 -1.19
N PHE A 203 2.35 -25.87 -1.07
CA PHE A 203 1.03 -26.50 -0.98
C PHE A 203 0.51 -26.97 -2.33
N PHE A 204 1.08 -26.43 -3.41
CA PHE A 204 0.82 -26.82 -4.79
C PHE A 204 2.13 -27.26 -5.47
N ASN A 205 2.07 -28.17 -6.44
CA ASN A 205 2.88 -27.93 -7.64
C ASN A 205 2.30 -26.64 -8.19
N ALA A 206 3.09 -25.58 -8.34
CA ALA A 206 2.64 -24.25 -8.75
C ALA A 206 1.49 -24.29 -9.77
N ILE A 207 0.79 -23.17 -9.94
CA ILE A 207 0.17 -22.91 -11.26
C ILE A 207 1.32 -22.68 -12.27
N HIS A 208 2.13 -23.72 -12.47
CA HIS A 208 2.98 -24.05 -13.59
C HIS A 208 2.19 -25.15 -14.27
N ASP A 209 1.33 -24.77 -15.21
CA ASP A 209 1.31 -25.62 -16.38
C ASP A 209 2.73 -25.47 -16.97
N ASP A 210 3.40 -26.57 -17.32
CA ASP A 210 4.67 -26.58 -18.08
C ASP A 210 4.53 -25.89 -19.47
N LYS A 211 3.38 -25.27 -19.68
CA LYS A 211 3.05 -24.22 -20.63
C LYS A 211 2.53 -23.03 -19.80
N GLY A 212 3.42 -22.13 -19.38
CA GLY A 212 2.99 -20.88 -18.73
C GLY A 212 1.80 -20.31 -19.51
N PHE A 213 0.65 -20.13 -18.86
CA PHE A 213 -0.61 -19.67 -19.46
C PHE A 213 -0.79 -20.01 -20.97
N ASN A 214 -1.50 -21.09 -21.33
CA ASN A 214 -2.17 -21.13 -22.64
C ASN A 214 -3.36 -20.13 -22.57
N ALA A 215 -3.57 -19.15 -23.45
CA ALA A 215 -3.40 -19.17 -24.91
C ALA A 215 -2.95 -17.84 -25.57
N ASP A 216 -2.60 -16.77 -24.84
CA ASP A 216 -2.46 -15.44 -25.46
C ASP A 216 -1.13 -14.70 -25.21
N GLY A 217 -0.08 -15.34 -24.66
CA GLY A 217 1.23 -14.68 -24.57
C GLY A 217 1.24 -13.44 -23.66
N MET A 218 0.60 -13.56 -22.50
CA MET A 218 0.39 -12.51 -21.52
C MET A 218 1.68 -12.22 -20.72
N GLU A 219 2.08 -10.95 -20.59
CA GLU A 219 3.18 -10.44 -19.72
C GLU A 219 2.59 -9.81 -18.44
N VAL A 220 3.36 -9.32 -17.44
CA VAL A 220 2.79 -8.58 -16.27
C VAL A 220 2.97 -7.05 -16.38
N VAL A 221 2.02 -6.24 -15.90
CA VAL A 221 2.13 -4.78 -15.64
C VAL A 221 1.94 -4.54 -14.13
N GLY A 222 2.66 -3.55 -13.56
CA GLY A 222 2.51 -3.08 -12.18
C GLY A 222 3.56 -3.63 -11.20
N LEU A 223 3.63 -3.09 -9.98
CA LEU A 223 4.59 -3.49 -8.94
C LEU A 223 4.36 -4.91 -8.38
N GLY A 224 3.21 -5.52 -8.70
CA GLY A 224 2.89 -6.93 -8.46
C GLY A 224 2.73 -7.24 -6.99
N SER A 225 1.48 -7.28 -6.54
CA SER A 225 1.15 -7.80 -5.21
C SER A 225 -0.07 -8.69 -5.26
N VAL A 226 0.01 -9.80 -4.54
CA VAL A 226 -1.17 -10.60 -4.20
C VAL A 226 -1.93 -9.88 -3.09
N ALA A 227 -3.24 -9.76 -3.21
CA ALA A 227 -4.10 -9.45 -2.07
C ALA A 227 -4.88 -10.70 -1.67
N VAL A 228 -5.09 -10.90 -0.36
CA VAL A 228 -5.79 -12.06 0.17
C VAL A 228 -6.87 -11.59 1.13
N LEU A 229 -8.11 -12.04 0.93
CA LEU A 229 -9.19 -11.87 1.88
C LEU A 229 -10.03 -13.13 1.93
N GLU A 230 -10.24 -13.66 3.13
CA GLU A 230 -10.98 -14.90 3.36
C GLU A 230 -10.45 -16.05 2.48
N ASN A 231 -11.25 -16.52 1.52
CA ASN A 231 -10.91 -17.63 0.63
C ASN A 231 -10.49 -17.18 -0.78
N SER A 232 -10.26 -15.88 -1.01
CA SER A 232 -9.98 -15.33 -2.34
C SER A 232 -8.58 -14.72 -2.43
N LEU A 233 -7.93 -14.96 -3.56
CA LEU A 233 -6.68 -14.33 -3.98
C LEU A 233 -6.96 -13.36 -5.12
N TYR A 234 -6.47 -12.12 -5.02
CA TYR A 234 -6.63 -11.10 -6.04
C TYR A 234 -5.28 -10.71 -6.61
N LEU A 235 -5.18 -10.69 -7.94
CA LEU A 235 -3.93 -10.48 -8.67
C LEU A 235 -4.14 -9.52 -9.84
N THR A 236 -3.12 -8.75 -10.16
CA THR A 236 -3.02 -8.03 -11.43
C THR A 236 -2.24 -8.87 -12.43
N VAL A 237 -2.82 -9.10 -13.60
CA VAL A 237 -2.26 -9.87 -14.71
C VAL A 237 -2.29 -8.96 -15.93
N LYS A 238 -1.20 -8.83 -16.68
CA LYS A 238 -1.26 -8.09 -17.96
C LYS A 238 -1.70 -9.05 -19.06
N GLY A 239 -2.72 -8.67 -19.81
CA GLY A 239 -3.14 -9.39 -21.01
C GLY A 239 -2.28 -8.99 -22.21
N ALA A 240 -2.48 -9.66 -23.34
CA ALA A 240 -1.84 -9.28 -24.61
C ALA A 240 -2.20 -7.85 -25.03
N ASP A 241 -3.47 -7.48 -24.85
CA ASP A 241 -4.02 -6.18 -25.27
C ASP A 241 -4.45 -5.29 -24.09
N VAL A 242 -4.92 -5.88 -22.99
CA VAL A 242 -5.49 -5.16 -21.83
C VAL A 242 -5.01 -5.75 -20.52
N ASN A 243 -4.79 -4.90 -19.51
CA ASN A 243 -4.50 -5.38 -18.16
C ASN A 243 -5.76 -5.94 -17.51
N LYS A 244 -5.59 -6.87 -16.58
CA LYS A 244 -6.69 -7.54 -15.90
C LYS A 244 -6.46 -7.62 -14.40
N VAL A 245 -7.56 -7.65 -13.68
CA VAL A 245 -7.58 -8.10 -12.29
C VAL A 245 -8.33 -9.41 -12.27
N VAL A 246 -7.76 -10.39 -11.58
CA VAL A 246 -8.31 -11.74 -11.49
C VAL A 246 -8.46 -12.12 -10.03
N SER A 247 -9.51 -12.89 -9.75
CA SER A 247 -9.75 -13.50 -8.46
C SER A 247 -9.73 -15.02 -8.57
N TYR A 248 -9.02 -15.67 -7.65
CA TYR A 248 -8.95 -17.13 -7.55
C TYR A 248 -9.39 -17.62 -6.18
N ASP A 249 -9.98 -18.81 -6.14
CA ASP A 249 -10.18 -19.52 -4.89
C ASP A 249 -8.83 -19.98 -4.32
N LYS A 250 -8.52 -19.56 -3.10
CA LYS A 250 -7.25 -19.83 -2.42
C LYS A 250 -7.00 -21.33 -2.19
N LYS A 251 -8.06 -22.13 -2.05
CA LYS A 251 -7.98 -23.57 -1.76
C LYS A 251 -7.98 -24.41 -3.02
N THR A 252 -8.84 -24.10 -3.98
CA THR A 252 -9.00 -24.91 -5.21
C THR A 252 -8.14 -24.41 -6.36
N SER A 253 -7.64 -23.16 -6.30
CA SER A 253 -6.98 -22.46 -7.41
C SER A 253 -7.87 -22.26 -8.64
N GLU A 254 -9.19 -22.33 -8.46
CA GLU A 254 -10.15 -22.06 -9.54
C GLU A 254 -10.34 -20.56 -9.73
N LEU A 255 -10.40 -20.13 -11.00
CA LEU A 255 -10.71 -18.74 -11.34
C LEU A 255 -12.16 -18.44 -10.93
N LEU A 256 -12.35 -17.44 -10.09
CA LEU A 256 -13.65 -16.96 -9.64
C LEU A 256 -14.21 -15.92 -10.62
N TRP A 257 -13.41 -14.91 -10.95
CA TRP A 257 -13.76 -13.87 -11.92
C TRP A 257 -12.51 -13.19 -12.48
N GLN A 258 -12.70 -12.48 -13.60
CA GLN A 258 -11.70 -11.59 -14.18
C GLN A 258 -12.36 -10.29 -14.66
N HIS A 259 -11.65 -9.17 -14.52
CA HIS A 259 -12.06 -7.85 -14.98
C HIS A 259 -10.98 -7.26 -15.87
N GLU A 260 -11.35 -6.74 -17.04
CA GLU A 260 -10.43 -6.06 -17.95
C GLU A 260 -10.36 -4.57 -17.62
N LEU A 261 -9.15 -4.05 -17.50
CA LEU A 261 -8.87 -2.67 -17.15
C LEU A 261 -8.45 -1.89 -18.39
N ASP A 262 -9.01 -0.68 -18.51
CA ASP A 262 -8.61 0.30 -19.51
C ASP A 262 -7.48 1.18 -18.96
N GLY A 263 -6.26 0.63 -18.99
CA GLY A 263 -5.06 1.34 -18.54
C GLY A 263 -4.05 0.46 -17.78
N THR A 264 -2.98 1.10 -17.31
CA THR A 264 -1.84 0.49 -16.62
C THR A 264 -2.05 0.50 -15.12
N VAL A 265 -2.00 -0.67 -14.47
CA VAL A 265 -2.04 -0.73 -13.01
C VAL A 265 -0.66 -0.37 -12.46
N LEU A 266 -0.60 0.68 -11.64
CA LEU A 266 0.65 1.14 -11.04
C LEU A 266 0.76 0.87 -9.54
N SER A 267 -0.36 0.58 -8.86
CA SER A 267 -0.39 0.24 -7.44
C SER A 267 -0.36 -1.26 -7.21
N ASP A 268 -0.10 -1.62 -5.96
CA ASP A 268 -0.47 -2.92 -5.41
C ASP A 268 -2.00 -3.07 -5.39
N VAL A 269 -2.50 -4.31 -5.51
CA VAL A 269 -3.93 -4.63 -5.33
C VAL A 269 -4.26 -4.52 -3.86
N ALA A 270 -5.33 -3.82 -3.52
CA ALA A 270 -5.85 -3.73 -2.16
C ALA A 270 -7.26 -4.34 -2.09
N VAL A 271 -7.61 -4.92 -0.94
CA VAL A 271 -8.92 -5.49 -0.69
C VAL A 271 -9.40 -5.09 0.70
N SER A 272 -10.64 -4.63 0.81
CA SER A 272 -11.26 -4.25 2.09
C SER A 272 -12.78 -4.37 2.01
N GLY A 273 -13.40 -5.05 2.98
CA GLY A 273 -14.84 -5.29 2.98
C GLY A 273 -15.28 -6.03 1.72
N ASP A 274 -16.22 -5.43 0.99
CA ASP A 274 -16.81 -5.98 -0.24
C ASP A 274 -16.10 -5.54 -1.53
N PHE A 275 -14.95 -4.85 -1.44
CA PHE A 275 -14.32 -4.24 -2.61
C PHE A 275 -12.84 -4.60 -2.79
N VAL A 276 -12.43 -4.59 -4.07
CA VAL A 276 -11.04 -4.61 -4.53
C VAL A 276 -10.70 -3.23 -5.10
N TYR A 277 -9.59 -2.63 -4.66
CA TYR A 277 -9.18 -1.28 -5.01
C TYR A 277 -7.84 -1.28 -5.75
N LEU A 278 -7.75 -0.49 -6.83
CA LEU A 278 -6.55 -0.36 -7.65
C LEU A 278 -6.36 1.08 -8.14
N SER A 279 -5.11 1.49 -8.35
CA SER A 279 -4.80 2.69 -9.13
C SER A 279 -4.48 2.33 -10.59
N VAL A 280 -5.20 2.95 -11.52
CA VAL A 280 -5.09 2.73 -12.95
C VAL A 280 -4.66 4.04 -13.62
N GLU A 281 -3.53 4.01 -14.32
CA GLU A 281 -3.06 5.08 -15.20
C GLU A 281 -3.65 4.83 -16.60
N GLY A 282 -4.61 5.65 -17.01
CA GLY A 282 -5.15 5.67 -18.37
C GLY A 282 -4.43 6.70 -19.23
N ASP A 283 -4.72 6.69 -20.54
CA ASP A 283 -4.11 7.62 -21.51
C ASP A 283 -4.50 9.08 -21.25
N ASP A 284 -5.76 9.31 -20.85
CA ASP A 284 -6.31 10.66 -20.63
C ASP A 284 -6.41 11.05 -19.14
N SER A 285 -6.60 10.08 -18.25
CA SER A 285 -6.74 10.33 -16.81
C SER A 285 -6.32 9.14 -15.95
N ASN A 286 -5.91 9.46 -14.73
CA ASN A 286 -5.57 8.46 -13.71
C ASN A 286 -6.79 8.24 -12.83
N HIS A 287 -6.99 7.01 -12.36
CA HIS A 287 -8.11 6.70 -11.48
C HIS A 287 -7.69 5.84 -10.29
N VAL A 288 -8.46 5.95 -9.21
CA VAL A 288 -8.69 4.82 -8.30
C VAL A 288 -10.00 4.17 -8.72
N VAL A 289 -10.01 2.86 -8.84
CA VAL A 289 -11.22 2.07 -9.13
C VAL A 289 -11.54 1.16 -7.96
N ALA A 290 -12.82 0.97 -7.69
CA ALA A 290 -13.32 -0.09 -6.81
C ALA A 290 -14.15 -1.09 -7.60
N LEU A 291 -13.80 -2.36 -7.46
CA LEU A 291 -14.50 -3.49 -8.05
C LEU A 291 -15.22 -4.26 -6.93
N ASP A 292 -16.41 -4.78 -7.21
CA ASP A 292 -17.08 -5.74 -6.33
C ASP A 292 -16.22 -6.99 -6.17
N ARG A 293 -16.00 -7.42 -4.92
CA ARG A 293 -15.08 -8.53 -4.64
C ARG A 293 -15.56 -9.89 -5.12
N TYR A 294 -16.85 -10.06 -5.40
CA TYR A 294 -17.50 -11.33 -5.69
C TYR A 294 -17.61 -11.62 -7.17
N ASP A 295 -17.76 -10.61 -8.02
CA ASP A 295 -17.89 -10.78 -9.47
C ASP A 295 -16.96 -9.87 -10.31
N GLY A 296 -16.25 -8.94 -9.66
CA GLY A 296 -15.29 -8.04 -10.30
C GLY A 296 -15.93 -6.88 -11.08
N HIS A 297 -17.23 -6.62 -10.98
CA HIS A 297 -17.81 -5.46 -11.66
C HIS A 297 -17.36 -4.15 -11.02
N GLN A 298 -17.04 -3.14 -11.84
CA GLN A 298 -16.66 -1.82 -11.31
C GLN A 298 -17.86 -1.13 -10.68
N ILE A 299 -17.69 -0.71 -9.43
CA ILE A 299 -18.72 -0.03 -8.64
C ILE A 299 -18.58 1.48 -8.78
N TRP A 300 -17.34 1.97 -8.64
CA TRP A 300 -17.02 3.39 -8.79
C TRP A 300 -15.60 3.58 -9.31
N ALA A 301 -15.35 4.77 -9.86
CA ALA A 301 -14.01 5.27 -10.18
C ALA A 301 -13.89 6.73 -9.71
N HIS A 302 -12.73 7.09 -9.15
CA HIS A 302 -12.40 8.46 -8.75
C HIS A 302 -11.19 8.93 -9.55
N GLU A 303 -11.32 10.06 -10.24
CA GLU A 303 -10.24 10.63 -11.05
C GLU A 303 -9.15 11.25 -10.15
N LEU A 304 -7.89 10.97 -10.47
CA LEU A 304 -6.72 11.48 -9.80
C LEU A 304 -5.90 12.39 -10.73
N LYS A 305 -5.26 13.40 -10.13
CA LYS A 305 -4.31 14.27 -10.85
C LYS A 305 -3.02 13.54 -11.24
N ALA A 306 -2.72 12.42 -10.57
CA ALA A 306 -1.58 11.54 -10.84
C ALA A 306 -1.91 10.15 -10.27
N ALA A 307 -1.38 9.08 -10.87
CA ALA A 307 -1.56 7.74 -10.34
C ALA A 307 -0.93 7.56 -8.94
N SER A 308 -1.54 6.71 -8.13
CA SER A 308 -0.90 6.21 -6.91
C SER A 308 -0.07 4.99 -7.25
N ARG A 309 1.16 4.93 -6.70
CA ARG A 309 2.11 3.83 -6.94
C ARG A 309 2.34 2.96 -5.70
N ARG A 310 1.61 3.21 -4.62
CA ARG A 310 1.80 2.60 -3.30
C ARG A 310 0.50 1.98 -2.81
N LYS A 311 0.58 1.07 -1.85
CA LYS A 311 -0.64 0.47 -1.26
C LYS A 311 -1.53 1.52 -0.63
N PHE A 312 -2.84 1.27 -0.76
CA PHE A 312 -3.87 2.02 -0.05
C PHE A 312 -3.97 1.53 1.41
N ASN A 313 -4.21 2.47 2.32
CA ASN A 313 -4.50 2.18 3.73
C ASN A 313 -5.98 2.45 4.01
N PHE A 314 -6.56 1.74 4.98
CA PHE A 314 -8.00 1.77 5.23
C PHE A 314 -8.30 1.86 6.72
N ASP A 315 -9.40 2.52 7.06
CA ASP A 315 -10.13 2.31 8.30
C ASP A 315 -11.55 1.78 8.00
N ASP A 316 -12.46 1.87 8.97
CA ASP A 316 -13.84 1.41 8.83
C ASP A 316 -14.64 2.13 7.73
N HIS A 317 -14.30 3.37 7.37
CA HIS A 317 -15.07 4.23 6.46
C HIS A 317 -14.27 4.71 5.25
N TYR A 318 -12.98 4.98 5.42
CA TYR A 318 -12.16 5.72 4.49
C TYR A 318 -10.97 4.92 3.99
N MET A 319 -10.49 5.32 2.81
CA MET A 319 -9.21 4.91 2.25
C MET A 319 -8.28 6.11 2.13
N TYR A 320 -6.99 5.85 2.37
CA TYR A 320 -5.93 6.86 2.52
C TYR A 320 -4.74 6.50 1.65
N PHE A 321 -4.25 7.46 0.87
CA PHE A 321 -3.10 7.23 0.00
C PHE A 321 -2.44 8.50 -0.50
N GLY A 322 -1.17 8.39 -0.88
CA GLY A 322 -0.46 9.40 -1.65
C GLY A 322 -0.60 9.15 -3.15
N ALA A 323 -0.78 10.22 -3.94
CA ALA A 323 -0.77 10.15 -5.40
C ALA A 323 -0.21 11.46 -5.99
N GLY A 324 0.87 11.37 -6.77
CA GLY A 324 1.63 12.54 -7.20
C GLY A 324 2.01 13.41 -6.00
N LYS A 325 1.59 14.67 -5.98
CA LYS A 325 1.83 15.61 -4.87
C LYS A 325 0.70 15.67 -3.83
N GLY A 326 -0.32 14.84 -3.99
CA GLY A 326 -1.50 14.84 -3.14
C GLY A 326 -1.47 13.72 -2.10
N VAL A 327 -2.01 14.02 -0.91
CA VAL A 327 -2.54 13.04 0.03
C VAL A 327 -4.05 13.08 -0.10
N TYR A 328 -4.67 11.92 -0.31
CA TYR A 328 -6.10 11.76 -0.55
C TYR A 328 -6.75 10.93 0.53
N VAL A 329 -8.02 11.27 0.82
CA VAL A 329 -8.93 10.53 1.67
C VAL A 329 -10.26 10.39 0.93
N LEU A 330 -10.60 9.15 0.58
CA LEU A 330 -11.87 8.85 -0.10
C LEU A 330 -12.75 8.01 0.83
N ASP A 331 -14.06 8.21 0.74
CA ASP A 331 -15.04 7.26 1.26
C ASP A 331 -14.89 5.94 0.49
N LYS A 332 -14.58 4.86 1.19
CA LYS A 332 -14.20 3.59 0.53
C LYS A 332 -15.39 2.90 -0.14
N LEU A 333 -16.62 3.25 0.22
CA LEU A 333 -17.85 2.65 -0.32
C LEU A 333 -18.30 3.38 -1.59
N THR A 334 -18.14 4.69 -1.64
CA THR A 334 -18.68 5.56 -2.70
C THR A 334 -17.62 6.13 -3.63
N GLY A 335 -16.35 6.13 -3.23
CA GLY A 335 -15.26 6.77 -3.96
C GLY A 335 -15.23 8.28 -3.83
N ARG A 336 -16.16 8.89 -3.07
CA ARG A 336 -16.24 10.34 -2.90
C ARG A 336 -15.02 10.85 -2.13
N GLU A 337 -14.39 11.91 -2.65
CA GLU A 337 -13.29 12.59 -1.97
C GLU A 337 -13.81 13.34 -0.73
N VAL A 338 -13.33 12.91 0.43
CA VAL A 338 -13.64 13.51 1.73
C VAL A 338 -12.63 14.58 2.05
N ALA A 339 -11.36 14.33 1.74
CA ALA A 339 -10.28 15.25 1.98
C ALA A 339 -9.12 15.07 0.99
N SER A 340 -8.46 16.18 0.66
CA SER A 340 -7.17 16.14 -0.01
C SER A 340 -6.27 17.30 0.38
N ARG A 341 -4.96 17.05 0.41
CA ARG A 341 -3.94 18.08 0.61
C ARG A 341 -2.83 17.90 -0.40
N PHE A 342 -2.44 19.00 -1.04
CA PHE A 342 -1.36 19.04 -2.02
C PHE A 342 -0.13 19.73 -1.44
N PHE A 343 1.03 19.18 -1.78
CA PHE A 343 2.34 19.68 -1.41
C PHE A 343 3.13 20.13 -2.64
N ASP A 344 4.29 20.75 -2.42
CA ASP A 344 5.18 21.11 -3.52
C ASP A 344 5.96 19.89 -4.06
N GLN A 345 6.08 18.84 -3.26
CA GLN A 345 6.84 17.63 -3.56
C GLN A 345 5.93 16.40 -3.73
N PRO A 346 6.34 15.43 -4.57
CA PRO A 346 5.59 14.19 -4.73
C PRO A 346 5.70 13.29 -3.50
N MET A 347 4.58 12.67 -3.15
CA MET A 347 4.49 11.63 -2.14
C MET A 347 5.14 10.36 -2.68
N TYR A 348 6.03 9.75 -1.90
CA TYR A 348 6.80 8.59 -2.34
C TYR A 348 6.46 7.31 -1.58
N THR A 349 6.13 7.42 -0.30
CA THR A 349 5.89 6.25 0.57
C THR A 349 4.41 5.89 0.67
N GLU A 350 4.09 4.72 1.22
CA GLU A 350 2.72 4.46 1.66
C GLU A 350 2.35 5.41 2.80
N ALA A 351 1.08 5.82 2.85
CA ALA A 351 0.55 6.64 3.93
C ALA A 351 0.25 5.75 5.14
N ARG A 352 0.78 6.06 6.33
CA ARG A 352 0.43 5.34 7.56
C ARG A 352 -0.65 6.10 8.30
N VAL A 353 -1.70 5.41 8.74
CA VAL A 353 -2.86 6.02 9.39
C VAL A 353 -3.02 5.49 10.81
N ASP A 354 -3.36 6.37 11.75
CA ASP A 354 -3.76 6.04 13.11
C ASP A 354 -4.77 7.06 13.65
N GLY A 355 -6.00 6.59 13.85
CA GLY A 355 -7.13 7.46 14.12
C GLY A 355 -7.26 8.57 13.08
N GLU A 356 -7.14 9.82 13.52
CA GLU A 356 -7.21 11.00 12.66
C GLU A 356 -5.86 11.41 12.03
N MET A 357 -4.77 10.70 12.32
CA MET A 357 -3.44 11.07 11.88
C MET A 357 -3.01 10.30 10.63
N ILE A 358 -2.43 11.01 9.66
CA ILE A 358 -1.81 10.45 8.45
C ILE A 358 -0.33 10.83 8.43
N PHE A 359 0.56 9.85 8.31
CA PHE A 359 2.01 10.02 8.18
C PHE A 359 2.46 9.61 6.79
N ILE A 360 3.23 10.45 6.10
CA ILE A 360 3.72 10.16 4.75
C ILE A 360 5.07 10.81 4.47
N GLY A 361 5.92 10.10 3.72
CA GLY A 361 7.26 10.54 3.33
C GLY A 361 7.38 10.91 1.84
N THR A 362 8.34 11.79 1.54
CA THR A 362 8.68 12.23 0.19
C THR A 362 10.08 11.81 -0.24
N PHE A 363 10.31 11.78 -1.55
CA PHE A 363 11.64 11.53 -2.11
C PHE A 363 12.62 12.70 -1.89
N GLU A 364 12.15 13.86 -1.42
CA GLU A 364 13.00 15.01 -1.10
C GLU A 364 13.40 15.04 0.39
N GLY A 365 13.12 13.97 1.13
CA GLY A 365 13.52 13.85 2.53
C GLY A 365 12.53 14.49 3.51
N GLU A 366 11.29 14.75 3.12
CA GLU A 366 10.28 15.30 4.03
C GLU A 366 9.38 14.20 4.59
N VAL A 367 9.03 14.32 5.88
CA VAL A 367 7.99 13.52 6.53
C VAL A 367 6.91 14.47 7.04
N TYR A 368 5.67 14.16 6.69
CA TYR A 368 4.49 14.93 7.07
C TYR A 368 3.61 14.14 8.03
N ALA A 369 3.11 14.82 9.06
CA ALA A 369 1.99 14.36 9.87
C ALA A 369 0.78 15.28 9.67
N LEU A 370 -0.30 14.71 9.16
CA LEU A 370 -1.53 15.40 8.85
C LEU A 370 -2.63 14.95 9.80
N LYS A 371 -3.46 15.89 10.24
CA LYS A 371 -4.63 15.61 11.06
C LYS A 371 -5.90 15.82 10.24
N LEU A 372 -6.72 14.79 10.21
CA LEU A 372 -8.08 14.86 9.72
C LEU A 372 -8.92 15.50 10.82
N LEU A 373 -9.34 16.74 10.62
CA LEU A 373 -10.41 17.26 11.47
C LEU A 373 -11.69 16.56 11.03
N SER A 374 -12.28 15.80 11.95
CA SER A 374 -13.66 15.36 11.82
C SER A 374 -14.53 16.58 11.46
N PRO A 375 -15.33 16.53 10.36
CA PRO A 375 -16.12 17.67 9.90
C PRO A 375 -17.15 18.19 10.91
#